data_AF-A0A432JRY2-F1
#
_entry.id   AF-A0A432JRY2-F1
#
_cell.length_a   1.000
_cell.length_b   1.000
_cell.length_c   1.000
_cell.angle_alpha   90.00
_cell.angle_beta   90.00
_cell.angle_gamma   90.00
#
_symmetry.space_group_name_H-M   'P 1'
#
loop_
_entity.id
_entity.type
_entity.pdbx_description
1 polymer ?
#
loop_
_entity_poly.entity_id
_entity_poly.type
_entity_poly.pdbx_seq_one_letter_code
_entity_poly.pdbx_strand_id
1 'polypeptide(L)'
;PAPGEALLAAWLLNVDGEPAAVISDSEAIPVNVQTVDLVEVDGVAYMQVTASGIPDYWHTLDATGAASLAGRPRAGTDFVGGATLVVVGDLVDFGENLGYRSTGCTDTPGSGYGFWPPGPACPTRQDREVWFPVTPVEAEVGAATGLGAMGLWVNGVAVFNWGDGQSWQQERVWWNLAPAAEAYDLDICPGHSAMGNYHHHSHPTCLAERLGDDGSGHSPIYGFAADGVPIAGPWVDDDKPARSSWRIRDYADPDSPTGCGTPGVRDCLLVDQLDASLGTTPTDRAGPTTSTAVTSQSGNPFVAEAGWFMQDWWYDPSLDDSGTRVLDEHNGHLGPLPGLDEPRYHYHVTRERRDDGTMADVFPYYVGPAYWGELHDNALTGGVDRSPGGGGRDRPPPGADDDMPAPNGNIEAAAEQLGVTADALRDALGPPPPDLGLAAEILGVTVDHLRSLLPPTPPRP
;
A
#
# COMPACT_ATOMS: atom_id res chain seq x y z
N PRO A 1 16.07 20.65 17.44
CA PRO A 1 14.63 21.01 17.59
C PRO A 1 13.95 19.96 18.45
N ALA A 2 12.80 20.24 19.08
CA ALA A 2 12.06 19.14 19.71
C ALA A 2 11.68 18.11 18.61
N PRO A 3 11.66 16.79 18.89
CA PRO A 3 11.39 15.77 17.86
C PRO A 3 10.12 16.03 17.05
N GLY A 4 9.06 16.55 17.70
CA GLY A 4 7.82 16.97 17.03
C GLY A 4 8.04 18.11 16.03
N GLU A 5 8.80 19.15 16.36
CA GLU A 5 9.04 20.29 15.45
C GLU A 5 9.75 19.87 14.16
N ALA A 6 10.69 18.94 14.25
CA ALA A 6 11.39 18.41 13.09
C ALA A 6 10.47 17.58 12.19
N LEU A 7 9.53 16.80 12.77
CA LEU A 7 8.53 16.07 11.99
C LEU A 7 7.52 17.01 11.32
N LEU A 8 7.12 18.09 12.00
CA LEU A 8 6.26 19.13 11.43
C LEU A 8 6.88 19.78 10.20
N ALA A 9 8.21 20.01 10.25
CA ALA A 9 8.94 20.63 9.16
C ALA A 9 9.06 19.75 7.90
N ALA A 10 8.70 18.45 7.97
CA ALA A 10 8.72 17.57 6.81
C ALA A 10 7.54 17.82 5.84
N TRP A 11 6.44 18.41 6.32
CA TRP A 11 5.22 18.58 5.54
C TRP A 11 5.32 19.71 4.50
N LEU A 12 4.84 19.45 3.28
CA LEU A 12 4.70 20.43 2.22
C LEU A 12 3.41 21.22 2.41
N LEU A 13 3.51 22.35 3.11
CA LEU A 13 2.36 23.21 3.42
C LEU A 13 2.02 24.15 2.27
N ASN A 14 0.73 24.22 1.94
CA ASN A 14 0.13 25.19 1.05
C ASN A 14 -0.36 26.42 1.84
N VAL A 15 0.59 27.25 2.25
CA VAL A 15 0.33 28.44 3.08
C VAL A 15 -0.40 29.57 2.34
N ASP A 16 -0.26 29.61 1.01
CA ASP A 16 -0.82 30.67 0.17
C ASP A 16 -2.22 30.30 -0.39
N GLY A 17 -2.68 29.06 -0.15
CA GLY A 17 -3.98 28.58 -0.63
C GLY A 17 -4.01 28.38 -2.14
N GLU A 18 -2.88 28.01 -2.73
CA GLU A 18 -2.74 27.76 -4.16
C GLU A 18 -3.68 26.62 -4.60
N PRO A 19 -4.47 26.81 -5.67
CA PRO A 19 -5.31 25.76 -6.19
C PRO A 19 -4.56 24.83 -7.15
N ALA A 20 -5.08 23.63 -7.35
CA ALA A 20 -4.57 22.71 -8.38
C ALA A 20 -4.69 23.34 -9.76
N ALA A 21 -3.61 23.26 -10.54
CA ALA A 21 -3.49 23.97 -11.81
C ALA A 21 -4.46 23.46 -12.89
N VAL A 22 -4.67 22.14 -12.96
CA VAL A 22 -5.40 21.49 -14.07
C VAL A 22 -6.56 20.61 -13.62
N ILE A 23 -6.81 20.47 -12.31
CA ILE A 23 -7.89 19.64 -11.77
C ILE A 23 -8.78 20.51 -10.90
N SER A 24 -10.06 20.60 -11.24
CA SER A 24 -11.05 21.32 -10.44
C SER A 24 -12.35 20.54 -10.32
N ASP A 25 -12.96 20.58 -9.14
CA ASP A 25 -14.33 20.13 -8.92
C ASP A 25 -15.31 21.29 -9.18
N SER A 26 -16.44 21.38 -8.45
CA SER A 26 -17.30 22.57 -8.47
C SER A 26 -16.61 23.82 -7.91
N GLU A 27 -15.53 23.64 -7.15
CA GLU A 27 -14.69 24.67 -6.56
C GLU A 27 -13.21 24.35 -6.82
N ALA A 28 -12.35 25.37 -6.70
CA ALA A 28 -10.91 25.19 -6.79
C ALA A 28 -10.42 24.32 -5.63
N ILE A 29 -9.58 23.32 -5.92
CA ILE A 29 -9.09 22.37 -4.92
C ILE A 29 -7.72 22.85 -4.44
N PRO A 30 -7.51 23.14 -3.15
CA PRO A 30 -6.18 23.54 -2.67
C PRO A 30 -5.20 22.38 -2.83
N VAL A 31 -3.98 22.63 -3.30
CA VAL A 31 -2.93 21.59 -3.38
C VAL A 31 -2.26 21.34 -2.03
N ASN A 32 -1.55 20.22 -1.93
CA ASN A 32 -0.73 19.79 -0.80
C ASN A 32 -1.49 19.79 0.55
N VAL A 33 -0.76 20.00 1.65
CA VAL A 33 -1.30 20.03 3.01
C VAL A 33 -1.72 21.43 3.40
N GLN A 34 -2.92 21.58 3.97
CA GLN A 34 -3.45 22.87 4.41
C GLN A 34 -2.93 23.23 5.81
N THR A 35 -2.91 22.28 6.74
CA THR A 35 -2.40 22.50 8.11
C THR A 35 -1.71 21.26 8.65
N VAL A 36 -0.71 21.49 9.51
CA VAL A 36 -0.16 20.48 10.43
C VAL A 36 0.04 21.12 11.80
N ASP A 37 -0.62 20.58 12.82
CA ASP A 37 -0.58 21.11 14.17
C ASP A 37 -0.16 20.03 15.18
N LEU A 38 0.59 20.43 16.21
CA LEU A 38 0.86 19.56 17.36
C LEU A 38 -0.30 19.63 18.32
N VAL A 39 -0.95 18.50 18.55
CA VAL A 39 -2.10 18.37 19.46
C VAL A 39 -1.82 17.28 20.48
N GLU A 40 -2.09 17.56 21.75
CA GLU A 40 -1.99 16.58 22.83
C GLU A 40 -3.39 16.06 23.18
N VAL A 41 -3.57 14.74 23.14
CA VAL A 41 -4.80 14.05 23.54
C VAL A 41 -4.43 12.98 24.57
N ASP A 42 -4.99 13.07 25.77
CA ASP A 42 -4.76 12.13 26.87
C ASP A 42 -3.27 11.86 27.17
N GLY A 43 -2.42 12.89 27.03
CA GLY A 43 -0.99 12.82 27.29
C GLY A 43 -0.14 12.27 26.13
N VAL A 44 -0.76 12.00 24.98
CA VAL A 44 -0.08 11.60 23.74
C VAL A 44 -0.06 12.77 22.77
N ALA A 45 1.12 13.10 22.26
CA ALA A 45 1.29 14.13 21.23
C ALA A 45 1.08 13.56 19.83
N TYR A 46 0.29 14.25 19.02
CA TYR A 46 -0.01 13.90 17.63
C TYR A 46 0.33 15.08 16.70
N MET A 47 0.67 14.74 15.47
CA MET A 47 0.52 15.64 14.32
C MET A 47 -0.90 15.48 13.79
N GLN A 48 -1.73 16.51 13.94
CA GLN A 48 -3.04 16.61 13.29
C GLN A 48 -2.84 17.29 11.94
N VAL A 49 -3.22 16.63 10.86
CA VAL A 49 -2.95 17.07 9.48
C VAL A 49 -4.26 17.23 8.73
N THR A 50 -4.46 18.38 8.08
CA THR A 50 -5.57 18.58 7.12
C THR A 50 -5.03 18.67 5.71
N ALA A 51 -5.58 17.86 4.80
CA ALA A 51 -5.18 17.83 3.39
C ALA A 51 -6.39 17.60 2.47
N SER A 52 -6.30 18.09 1.23
CA SER A 52 -7.26 17.85 0.16
C SER A 52 -7.01 16.56 -0.62
N GLY A 53 -5.81 16.00 -0.46
CA GLY A 53 -5.35 14.84 -1.21
C GLY A 53 -4.90 15.09 -2.64
N ILE A 54 -4.84 16.35 -3.07
CA ILE A 54 -4.34 16.72 -4.41
C ILE A 54 -2.92 17.31 -4.28
N PRO A 55 -1.91 16.74 -4.96
CA PRO A 55 -0.54 17.25 -4.91
C PRO A 55 -0.32 18.43 -5.85
N ASP A 56 0.73 19.21 -5.57
CA ASP A 56 1.35 20.15 -6.50
C ASP A 56 2.52 19.48 -7.23
N TYR A 57 2.22 18.44 -8.02
CA TYR A 57 3.24 17.74 -8.80
C TYR A 57 3.49 18.44 -10.14
N TRP A 58 4.75 18.33 -10.55
CA TRP A 58 5.19 18.48 -11.93
C TRP A 58 6.22 17.38 -12.18
N HIS A 59 6.40 17.00 -13.45
CA HIS A 59 7.39 16.01 -13.84
C HIS A 59 8.03 16.40 -15.17
N THR A 60 9.36 16.31 -15.27
CA THR A 60 10.05 16.46 -16.56
C THR A 60 10.15 15.10 -17.22
N LEU A 61 9.46 14.90 -18.35
CA LEU A 61 9.42 13.62 -19.02
C LEU A 61 10.81 13.23 -19.55
N ASP A 62 11.39 12.18 -18.99
CA ASP A 62 12.68 11.65 -19.45
C ASP A 62 12.52 10.66 -20.61
N ALA A 63 13.65 10.11 -21.09
CA ALA A 63 13.64 9.13 -22.18
C ALA A 63 12.93 7.82 -21.81
N THR A 64 13.00 7.42 -20.54
CA THR A 64 12.37 6.18 -20.04
C THR A 64 10.86 6.33 -19.98
N GLY A 65 10.37 7.43 -19.42
CA GLY A 65 8.95 7.78 -19.36
C GLY A 65 8.35 7.93 -20.74
N ALA A 66 9.01 8.64 -21.66
CA ALA A 66 8.55 8.77 -23.04
C ALA A 66 8.50 7.41 -23.76
N ALA A 67 9.50 6.55 -23.56
CA ALA A 67 9.49 5.20 -24.11
C ALA A 67 8.37 4.34 -23.52
N SER A 68 8.10 4.47 -22.21
CA SER A 68 7.02 3.76 -21.53
C SER A 68 5.64 4.17 -22.08
N LEU A 69 5.40 5.48 -22.24
CA LEU A 69 4.17 6.00 -22.85
C LEU A 69 3.98 5.52 -24.30
N ALA A 70 5.04 5.55 -25.12
CA ALA A 70 4.98 5.10 -26.50
C ALA A 70 4.86 3.57 -26.63
N GLY A 71 5.44 2.82 -25.68
CA GLY A 71 5.51 1.36 -25.67
C GLY A 71 4.29 0.66 -25.09
N ARG A 72 3.26 1.41 -24.66
CA ARG A 72 2.05 0.84 -24.05
C ARG A 72 1.41 -0.22 -24.96
N PRO A 73 1.06 -1.42 -24.45
CA PRO A 73 0.48 -2.50 -25.25
C PRO A 73 -0.80 -2.09 -26.00
N ARG A 74 -1.53 -1.13 -25.45
CA ARG A 74 -2.82 -0.66 -25.94
C ARG A 74 -2.81 0.81 -26.35
N ALA A 75 -1.66 1.39 -26.73
CA ALA A 75 -1.51 2.79 -27.11
C ALA A 75 -2.61 3.32 -28.07
N GLY A 76 -3.03 2.50 -29.06
CA GLY A 76 -4.09 2.86 -30.01
C GLY A 76 -5.49 3.08 -29.40
N THR A 77 -5.75 2.53 -28.21
CA THR A 77 -6.99 2.78 -27.45
C THR A 77 -6.77 3.64 -26.22
N ASP A 78 -5.56 3.59 -25.64
CA ASP A 78 -5.19 4.33 -24.43
C ASP A 78 -5.12 5.82 -24.68
N PHE A 79 -4.67 6.24 -25.87
CA PHE A 79 -4.61 7.63 -26.26
C PHE A 79 -5.72 8.00 -27.23
N VAL A 80 -6.24 9.23 -27.14
CA VAL A 80 -7.29 9.73 -28.04
C VAL A 80 -6.82 9.73 -29.49
N GLY A 81 -5.58 10.15 -29.72
CA GLY A 81 -4.92 10.16 -31.04
C GLY A 81 -4.10 8.91 -31.36
N GLY A 82 -4.13 7.89 -30.51
CA GLY A 82 -3.32 6.66 -30.62
C GLY A 82 -1.84 6.81 -30.24
N ALA A 83 -1.43 7.99 -29.75
CA ALA A 83 -0.11 8.27 -29.20
C ALA A 83 -0.19 9.40 -28.16
N THR A 84 0.83 9.49 -27.29
CA THR A 84 0.97 10.59 -26.33
C THR A 84 1.24 11.93 -27.03
N LEU A 85 0.84 13.03 -26.39
CA LEU A 85 1.05 14.41 -26.86
C LEU A 85 2.37 15.02 -26.39
N VAL A 86 3.01 14.43 -25.38
CA VAL A 86 4.25 14.93 -24.77
C VAL A 86 5.47 14.17 -25.26
N VAL A 87 6.62 14.83 -25.20
CA VAL A 87 7.92 14.30 -25.62
C VAL A 87 8.98 14.53 -24.55
N VAL A 88 10.15 13.89 -24.74
CA VAL A 88 11.28 14.03 -23.81
C VAL A 88 11.64 15.50 -23.61
N GLY A 89 11.74 15.93 -22.35
CA GLY A 89 12.08 17.27 -21.94
C GLY A 89 10.88 18.19 -21.68
N ASP A 90 9.66 17.75 -22.00
CA ASP A 90 8.45 18.48 -21.60
C ASP A 90 8.30 18.45 -20.07
N LEU A 91 7.98 19.60 -19.48
CA LEU A 91 7.54 19.71 -18.10
C LEU A 91 6.03 19.59 -18.08
N VAL A 92 5.53 18.60 -17.34
CA VAL A 92 4.10 18.26 -17.29
C VAL A 92 3.58 18.53 -15.89
N ASP A 93 2.54 19.36 -15.78
CA ASP A 93 1.85 19.62 -14.52
C ASP A 93 0.84 18.50 -14.19
N PHE A 94 0.56 18.30 -12.90
CA PHE A 94 -0.42 17.32 -12.43
C PHE A 94 -1.81 17.57 -13.06
N GLY A 95 -2.31 16.59 -13.80
CA GLY A 95 -3.59 16.68 -14.52
C GLY A 95 -3.50 17.26 -15.93
N GLU A 96 -2.32 17.64 -16.42
CA GLU A 96 -2.14 18.15 -17.79
C GLU A 96 -2.48 17.11 -18.87
N ASN A 97 -2.95 17.57 -20.03
CA ASN A 97 -3.36 16.67 -21.10
C ASN A 97 -2.16 16.03 -21.83
N LEU A 98 -1.84 14.79 -21.49
CA LEU A 98 -0.84 13.94 -22.14
C LEU A 98 -1.38 13.16 -23.35
N GLY A 99 -2.68 13.30 -23.64
CA GLY A 99 -3.37 12.62 -24.74
C GLY A 99 -4.13 11.36 -24.34
N TYR A 100 -4.15 10.96 -23.06
CA TYR A 100 -4.88 9.77 -22.64
C TYR A 100 -6.39 9.90 -22.86
N ARG A 101 -7.05 8.77 -23.08
CA ARG A 101 -8.50 8.65 -23.04
C ARG A 101 -8.93 8.39 -21.60
N SER A 102 -8.85 9.42 -20.76
CA SER A 102 -9.17 9.32 -19.34
C SER A 102 -10.63 8.93 -19.08
N THR A 103 -10.86 8.24 -17.96
CA THR A 103 -12.19 7.85 -17.47
C THR A 103 -12.58 8.71 -16.27
N GLY A 104 -13.86 9.09 -16.14
CA GLY A 104 -14.38 9.70 -14.92
C GLY A 104 -14.32 11.23 -14.81
N CYS A 105 -13.51 11.92 -15.62
CA CYS A 105 -13.56 13.39 -15.75
C CYS A 105 -14.13 13.86 -17.10
N THR A 106 -14.58 15.12 -17.14
CA THR A 106 -15.13 15.74 -18.34
C THR A 106 -14.05 16.03 -19.36
N ASP A 107 -14.30 15.76 -20.64
CA ASP A 107 -13.37 16.12 -21.74
C ASP A 107 -13.43 17.63 -22.04
N THR A 108 -12.88 18.43 -21.12
CA THR A 108 -12.80 19.89 -21.16
C THR A 108 -11.46 20.35 -20.61
N PRO A 109 -10.85 21.42 -21.14
CA PRO A 109 -9.58 21.94 -20.59
C PRO A 109 -9.67 22.23 -19.09
N GLY A 110 -8.66 21.81 -18.31
CA GLY A 110 -8.60 22.06 -16.87
C GLY A 110 -9.43 21.11 -15.99
N SER A 111 -9.90 19.98 -16.52
CA SER A 111 -10.62 18.95 -15.74
C SER A 111 -9.77 17.76 -15.30
N GLY A 112 -8.49 17.75 -15.64
CA GLY A 112 -7.62 16.57 -15.56
C GLY A 112 -7.74 15.59 -16.73
N TYR A 113 -8.66 15.82 -17.69
CA TYR A 113 -8.82 14.91 -18.83
C TYR A 113 -7.57 14.91 -19.72
N GLY A 114 -7.05 13.71 -20.00
CA GLY A 114 -5.86 13.50 -20.81
C GLY A 114 -4.62 13.12 -20.01
N PHE A 115 -4.64 13.24 -18.68
CA PHE A 115 -3.53 12.86 -17.80
C PHE A 115 -3.63 11.41 -17.32
N TRP A 116 -4.86 10.94 -17.04
CA TRP A 116 -5.14 9.63 -16.46
C TRP A 116 -5.27 8.56 -17.54
N PRO A 117 -4.58 7.42 -17.44
CA PRO A 117 -4.83 6.28 -18.32
C PRO A 117 -6.27 5.79 -18.23
N PRO A 118 -6.79 5.07 -19.25
CA PRO A 118 -8.08 4.43 -19.14
C PRO A 118 -8.08 3.35 -18.06
N GLY A 119 -9.06 3.40 -17.17
CA GLY A 119 -9.26 2.40 -16.11
C GLY A 119 -9.76 3.12 -14.86
N PRO A 120 -8.87 3.48 -13.93
CA PRO A 120 -9.18 4.35 -12.80
C PRO A 120 -9.87 5.65 -13.22
N ALA A 121 -10.69 6.18 -12.32
CA ALA A 121 -11.31 7.50 -12.53
C ALA A 121 -10.29 8.61 -12.23
N CYS A 122 -10.54 9.81 -12.76
CA CYS A 122 -9.79 11.01 -12.38
C CYS A 122 -9.96 11.29 -10.87
N PRO A 123 -8.91 11.74 -10.18
CA PRO A 123 -8.98 12.04 -8.76
C PRO A 123 -9.88 13.24 -8.49
N THR A 124 -10.44 13.28 -7.30
CA THR A 124 -11.30 14.35 -6.79
C THR A 124 -10.81 14.80 -5.43
N ARG A 125 -11.26 15.96 -4.97
CA ARG A 125 -10.96 16.43 -3.61
C ARG A 125 -11.34 15.37 -2.55
N GLN A 126 -10.41 15.10 -1.64
CA GLN A 126 -10.55 14.25 -0.46
C GLN A 126 -10.30 15.10 0.77
N ASP A 127 -11.30 15.80 1.28
CA ASP A 127 -11.14 16.53 2.55
C ASP A 127 -10.90 15.53 3.68
N ARG A 128 -9.69 15.57 4.26
CA ARG A 128 -9.29 14.68 5.35
C ARG A 128 -8.62 15.43 6.49
N GLU A 129 -8.95 15.00 7.70
CA GLU A 129 -8.22 15.29 8.92
C GLU A 129 -7.68 13.98 9.48
N VAL A 130 -6.37 13.89 9.67
CA VAL A 130 -5.70 12.66 10.10
C VAL A 130 -4.71 12.93 11.23
N TRP A 131 -4.43 11.89 12.01
CA TRP A 131 -3.65 12.01 13.24
C TRP A 131 -2.51 10.98 13.23
N PHE A 132 -1.29 11.45 13.46
CA PHE A 132 -0.10 10.60 13.55
C PHE A 132 0.57 10.80 14.91
N PRO A 133 0.78 9.76 15.72
CA PRO A 133 1.50 9.91 16.97
C PRO A 133 2.94 10.37 16.70
N VAL A 134 3.41 11.37 17.46
CA VAL A 134 4.77 11.94 17.31
C VAL A 134 5.85 10.94 17.74
N THR A 135 5.50 10.06 18.68
CA THR A 135 6.38 9.03 19.23
C THR A 135 5.68 7.67 19.09
N PRO A 136 5.86 6.98 17.95
CA PRO A 136 5.35 5.63 17.77
C PRO A 136 5.93 4.66 18.81
N VAL A 137 5.12 3.68 19.19
CA VAL A 137 5.50 2.59 20.10
C VAL A 137 5.44 1.30 19.31
N GLU A 138 6.45 0.44 19.44
CA GLU A 138 6.48 -0.88 18.83
C GLU A 138 5.30 -1.73 19.30
N ALA A 139 4.59 -2.37 18.37
CA ALA A 139 3.51 -3.27 18.70
C ALA A 139 4.04 -4.64 19.15
N GLU A 140 3.38 -5.25 20.15
CA GLU A 140 3.66 -6.66 20.52
C GLU A 140 3.32 -7.61 19.35
N VAL A 141 2.26 -7.28 18.61
CA VAL A 141 1.87 -7.94 17.36
C VAL A 141 1.47 -6.85 16.36
N GLY A 142 2.26 -6.71 15.30
CA GLY A 142 1.99 -5.73 14.23
C GLY A 142 0.64 -5.96 13.56
N ALA A 143 -0.16 -4.90 13.43
CA ALA A 143 -1.43 -4.97 12.70
C ALA A 143 -1.19 -5.07 11.19
N ALA A 144 -1.98 -5.88 10.50
CA ALA A 144 -1.88 -6.00 9.04
C ALA A 144 -2.26 -4.68 8.34
N THR A 145 -1.57 -4.36 7.24
CA THR A 145 -1.91 -3.20 6.40
C THR A 145 -3.18 -3.48 5.58
N GLY A 146 -4.10 -2.52 5.57
CA GLY A 146 -5.37 -2.61 4.83
C GLY A 146 -5.28 -2.10 3.39
N LEU A 147 -6.32 -2.36 2.59
CA LEU A 147 -6.44 -1.92 1.18
C LEU A 147 -6.78 -0.43 1.01
N GLY A 148 -7.04 0.28 2.12
CA GLY A 148 -7.31 1.71 2.11
C GLY A 148 -6.05 2.54 2.34
N ALA A 149 -6.24 3.83 2.60
CA ALA A 149 -5.16 4.69 3.05
C ALA A 149 -4.57 4.14 4.36
N MET A 150 -3.26 3.92 4.36
CA MET A 150 -2.45 3.44 5.48
C MET A 150 -1.42 4.48 5.94
N GLY A 151 -1.57 5.71 5.46
CA GLY A 151 -0.66 6.81 5.71
C GLY A 151 -0.90 7.96 4.75
N LEU A 152 -0.17 9.05 4.95
CA LEU A 152 -0.08 10.16 4.01
C LEU A 152 1.37 10.44 3.65
N TRP A 153 1.61 10.76 2.39
CA TRP A 153 2.82 11.45 1.97
C TRP A 153 2.84 12.87 2.50
N VAL A 154 4.00 13.51 2.56
CA VAL A 154 4.18 14.87 3.13
C VAL A 154 3.47 15.97 2.34
N ASN A 155 2.98 15.68 1.13
CA ASN A 155 2.08 16.54 0.36
C ASN A 155 0.59 16.21 0.59
N GLY A 156 0.27 15.32 1.53
CA GLY A 156 -1.10 14.95 1.84
C GLY A 156 -1.75 13.95 0.88
N VAL A 157 -1.03 13.41 -0.12
CA VAL A 157 -1.49 12.28 -0.96
C VAL A 157 -1.52 10.99 -0.14
N ALA A 158 -2.48 10.10 -0.42
CA ALA A 158 -2.61 8.87 0.35
C ALA A 158 -1.52 7.84 0.00
N VAL A 159 -1.05 7.13 1.02
CA VAL A 159 -0.24 5.91 0.90
C VAL A 159 -1.20 4.72 0.96
N PHE A 160 -1.22 3.88 -0.07
CA PHE A 160 -1.99 2.61 -0.06
C PHE A 160 -1.05 1.44 0.18
N ASN A 161 -1.53 0.24 0.47
CA ASN A 161 -0.62 -0.90 0.67
C ASN A 161 -0.14 -1.50 -0.67
N TRP A 162 0.56 -2.62 -0.61
CA TRP A 162 1.11 -3.33 -1.76
C TRP A 162 0.06 -3.98 -2.69
N GLY A 163 -1.21 -4.07 -2.29
CA GLY A 163 -2.25 -4.83 -2.98
C GLY A 163 -3.26 -3.98 -3.76
N ASP A 164 -3.82 -4.55 -4.82
CA ASP A 164 -4.89 -3.95 -5.66
C ASP A 164 -6.32 -4.42 -5.23
N GLY A 165 -6.39 -5.25 -4.18
CA GLY A 165 -7.62 -5.87 -3.72
C GLY A 165 -8.17 -6.98 -4.63
N GLN A 166 -7.43 -7.40 -5.66
CA GLN A 166 -7.78 -8.49 -6.57
C GLN A 166 -6.98 -9.75 -6.26
N SER A 167 -7.58 -10.90 -6.59
CA SER A 167 -6.93 -12.20 -6.48
C SER A 167 -7.21 -13.06 -7.70
N TRP A 168 -6.30 -14.00 -7.95
CA TRP A 168 -6.46 -15.01 -9.00
C TRP A 168 -7.81 -15.72 -8.85
N GLN A 169 -8.59 -15.72 -9.94
CA GLN A 169 -9.93 -16.30 -10.01
C GLN A 169 -10.91 -15.86 -8.90
N GLN A 170 -10.63 -14.74 -8.23
CA GLN A 170 -11.39 -14.25 -7.07
C GLN A 170 -11.45 -15.26 -5.90
N GLU A 171 -10.48 -16.19 -5.85
CA GLU A 171 -10.43 -17.25 -4.84
C GLU A 171 -9.84 -16.78 -3.50
N ARG A 172 -9.33 -15.54 -3.45
CA ARG A 172 -8.80 -14.89 -2.24
C ARG A 172 -7.61 -15.62 -1.61
N VAL A 173 -6.81 -16.30 -2.45
CA VAL A 173 -5.56 -16.96 -2.03
C VAL A 173 -4.36 -16.26 -2.64
N TRP A 174 -4.31 -16.11 -3.97
CA TRP A 174 -3.20 -15.47 -4.67
C TRP A 174 -3.56 -14.02 -4.96
N TRP A 175 -3.09 -13.11 -4.11
CA TRP A 175 -3.41 -11.68 -4.14
C TRP A 175 -2.40 -10.92 -4.99
N ASN A 176 -2.87 -10.14 -5.96
CA ASN A 176 -1.97 -9.40 -6.84
C ASN A 176 -1.22 -8.31 -6.07
N LEU A 177 -0.01 -8.01 -6.52
CA LEU A 177 0.68 -6.78 -6.15
C LEU A 177 0.27 -5.65 -7.09
N ALA A 178 -0.25 -4.55 -6.53
CA ALA A 178 -0.72 -3.40 -7.29
C ALA A 178 0.35 -2.83 -8.24
N PRO A 179 1.63 -2.61 -7.83
CA PRO A 179 2.64 -2.07 -8.74
C PRO A 179 2.89 -2.93 -9.99
N ALA A 180 2.65 -4.25 -9.90
CA ALA A 180 2.76 -5.16 -11.03
C ALA A 180 1.46 -5.21 -11.87
N ALA A 181 0.31 -5.37 -11.20
CA ALA A 181 -0.98 -5.56 -11.86
C ALA A 181 -1.55 -4.29 -12.49
N GLU A 182 -1.17 -3.12 -11.97
CA GLU A 182 -1.70 -1.82 -12.32
C GLU A 182 -0.66 -0.97 -13.08
N ALA A 183 0.45 -1.55 -13.54
CA ALA A 183 1.54 -0.80 -14.17
C ALA A 183 1.13 0.08 -15.37
N TYR A 184 0.00 -0.24 -16.02
CA TYR A 184 -0.57 0.56 -17.11
C TYR A 184 -1.74 1.48 -16.68
N ASP A 185 -2.16 1.41 -15.43
CA ASP A 185 -3.28 2.16 -14.86
C ASP A 185 -2.80 3.38 -14.06
N LEU A 186 -1.48 3.48 -13.84
CA LEU A 186 -0.78 4.58 -13.19
C LEU A 186 -0.46 5.71 -14.18
N ASP A 187 -0.52 6.94 -13.68
CA ASP A 187 -0.05 8.14 -14.38
C ASP A 187 1.50 8.19 -14.47
N ILE A 188 2.04 9.31 -14.97
CA ILE A 188 3.51 9.53 -15.03
C ILE A 188 4.15 9.78 -13.65
N CYS A 189 3.33 10.03 -12.63
CA CYS A 189 3.70 10.20 -11.24
C CYS A 189 3.34 8.94 -10.44
N PRO A 190 3.81 7.77 -10.87
CA PRO A 190 3.20 6.43 -10.69
C PRO A 190 2.13 6.34 -9.59
N GLY A 191 0.96 6.92 -9.86
CA GLY A 191 -0.18 6.97 -8.96
C GLY A 191 -1.48 6.97 -9.75
N HIS A 192 -2.58 6.75 -9.04
CA HIS A 192 -3.92 6.73 -9.63
C HIS A 192 -4.97 6.95 -8.55
N SER A 193 -6.26 6.94 -8.94
CA SER A 193 -7.35 7.18 -7.99
C SER A 193 -8.30 5.99 -7.84
N ALA A 194 -8.66 5.73 -6.59
CA ALA A 194 -9.76 4.83 -6.24
C ALA A 194 -10.82 5.67 -5.52
N MET A 195 -12.04 5.72 -6.07
CA MET A 195 -13.13 6.56 -5.55
C MET A 195 -12.72 8.04 -5.39
N GLY A 196 -11.90 8.54 -6.32
CA GLY A 196 -11.40 9.91 -6.30
C GLY A 196 -10.15 10.13 -5.42
N ASN A 197 -9.80 9.19 -4.53
CA ASN A 197 -8.62 9.33 -3.68
C ASN A 197 -7.36 8.99 -4.47
N TYR A 198 -6.59 10.02 -4.85
CA TYR A 198 -5.28 9.84 -5.47
C TYR A 198 -4.30 9.23 -4.47
N HIS A 199 -3.60 8.18 -4.89
CA HIS A 199 -2.67 7.43 -4.05
C HIS A 199 -1.57 6.75 -4.86
N HIS A 200 -0.56 6.27 -4.13
CA HIS A 200 0.53 5.48 -4.69
C HIS A 200 0.57 4.09 -4.02
N HIS A 201 0.94 3.09 -4.81
CA HIS A 201 1.26 1.72 -4.37
C HIS A 201 2.77 1.43 -4.34
N SER A 202 3.58 2.32 -4.92
CA SER A 202 5.05 2.19 -5.00
C SER A 202 5.73 3.56 -4.94
N HIS A 203 6.98 3.66 -5.40
CA HIS A 203 7.81 4.84 -5.27
C HIS A 203 7.16 6.09 -5.91
N PRO A 204 6.81 7.13 -5.12
CA PRO A 204 6.13 8.32 -5.63
C PRO A 204 7.15 9.25 -6.31
N THR A 205 7.47 8.96 -7.58
CA THR A 205 8.56 9.62 -8.33
C THR A 205 8.45 11.14 -8.34
N CYS A 206 7.25 11.68 -8.60
CA CYS A 206 7.06 13.14 -8.59
C CYS A 206 7.23 13.74 -7.19
N LEU A 207 6.88 13.03 -6.12
CA LEU A 207 7.18 13.48 -4.76
C LEU A 207 8.69 13.51 -4.50
N ALA A 208 9.42 12.49 -4.94
CA ALA A 208 10.87 12.44 -4.84
C ALA A 208 11.52 13.66 -5.53
N GLU A 209 11.04 14.03 -6.72
CA GLU A 209 11.47 15.24 -7.43
C GLU A 209 11.15 16.53 -6.66
N ARG A 210 9.93 16.64 -6.09
CA ARG A 210 9.56 17.81 -5.26
C ARG A 210 10.42 17.93 -4.00
N LEU A 211 10.84 16.80 -3.42
CA LEU A 211 11.73 16.75 -2.25
C LEU A 211 13.21 16.89 -2.61
N GLY A 212 13.56 16.90 -3.90
CA GLY A 212 14.94 16.99 -4.37
C GLY A 212 15.79 15.78 -3.98
N ASP A 213 15.17 14.61 -3.82
CA ASP A 213 15.85 13.39 -3.42
C ASP A 213 16.48 12.70 -4.63
N ASP A 214 17.73 13.07 -4.92
CA ASP A 214 18.53 12.57 -6.04
C ASP A 214 19.45 11.39 -5.66
N GLY A 215 19.39 10.92 -4.41
CA GLY A 215 20.22 9.85 -3.89
C GLY A 215 21.64 10.25 -3.50
N SER A 216 21.96 11.55 -3.43
CA SER A 216 23.26 12.05 -2.96
C SER A 216 23.48 11.96 -1.44
N GLY A 217 22.53 11.39 -0.71
CA GLY A 217 22.58 11.20 0.73
C GLY A 217 21.41 10.35 1.25
N HIS A 218 21.20 10.34 2.57
CA HIS A 218 20.01 9.70 3.14
C HIS A 218 18.75 10.45 2.69
N SER A 219 17.75 9.71 2.24
CA SER A 219 16.47 10.27 1.81
C SER A 219 15.77 11.05 2.92
N PRO A 220 15.08 12.15 2.60
CA PRO A 220 14.19 12.82 3.54
C PRO A 220 12.96 11.95 3.85
N ILE A 221 12.16 12.40 4.82
CA ILE A 221 10.84 11.85 5.10
C ILE A 221 9.93 12.13 3.90
N TYR A 222 9.41 11.08 3.27
CA TYR A 222 8.41 11.15 2.21
C TYR A 222 7.00 11.17 2.78
N GLY A 223 6.76 10.57 3.95
CA GLY A 223 5.43 10.47 4.54
C GLY A 223 5.42 9.86 5.93
N PHE A 224 4.22 9.56 6.41
CA PHE A 224 3.96 8.91 7.69
C PHE A 224 2.92 7.82 7.51
N ALA A 225 3.19 6.64 8.06
CA ALA A 225 2.24 5.54 8.12
C ALA A 225 1.23 5.76 9.26
N ALA A 226 0.14 5.01 9.27
CA ALA A 226 -0.97 5.15 10.21
C ALA A 226 -0.60 4.94 11.69
N ASP A 227 0.47 4.20 11.95
CA ASP A 227 1.11 4.00 13.27
C ASP A 227 2.02 5.19 13.68
N GLY A 228 2.10 6.23 12.84
CA GLY A 228 2.92 7.44 13.04
C GLY A 228 4.40 7.27 12.69
N VAL A 229 4.83 6.09 12.25
CA VAL A 229 6.22 5.84 11.85
C VAL A 229 6.52 6.61 10.55
N PRO A 230 7.64 7.36 10.47
CA PRO A 230 8.06 8.01 9.25
C PRO A 230 8.35 7.00 8.13
N ILE A 231 8.03 7.38 6.90
CA ILE A 231 8.43 6.69 5.68
C ILE A 231 9.49 7.55 4.99
N ALA A 232 10.73 7.09 4.94
CA ALA A 232 11.80 7.73 4.19
C ALA A 232 11.79 7.30 2.72
N GLY A 233 12.41 8.11 1.85
CA GLY A 233 12.73 7.70 0.49
C GLY A 233 13.72 6.52 0.43
N PRO A 234 14.19 6.13 -0.77
CA PRO A 234 14.89 4.87 -0.95
C PRO A 234 16.33 4.81 -0.44
N TRP A 235 16.96 5.94 -0.11
CA TRP A 235 18.39 6.00 0.17
C TRP A 235 18.67 6.06 1.66
N VAL A 236 19.59 5.22 2.14
CA VAL A 236 20.11 5.31 3.52
C VAL A 236 21.41 6.13 3.59
N ASP A 237 22.04 6.38 2.44
CA ASP A 237 23.27 7.14 2.26
C ASP A 237 23.50 7.37 0.75
N ASP A 238 24.53 8.15 0.39
CA ASP A 238 24.95 8.44 -1.00
C ASP A 238 25.05 7.16 -1.85
N ASP A 239 24.18 7.09 -2.86
CA ASP A 239 24.00 5.99 -3.82
C ASP A 239 23.85 4.60 -3.15
N LYS A 240 23.29 4.56 -1.93
CA LYS A 240 23.04 3.32 -1.18
C LYS A 240 21.55 3.18 -0.89
N PRO A 241 20.79 2.44 -1.72
CA PRO A 241 19.40 2.20 -1.43
C PRO A 241 19.25 1.25 -0.25
N ALA A 242 18.20 1.45 0.54
CA ALA A 242 17.69 0.49 1.50
C ALA A 242 17.38 -0.83 0.80
N ARG A 243 17.54 -1.93 1.53
CA ARG A 243 17.51 -3.30 1.01
C ARG A 243 16.43 -4.07 1.75
N SER A 244 15.30 -4.27 1.06
CA SER A 244 14.26 -5.19 1.52
C SER A 244 14.85 -6.58 1.79
N SER A 245 14.40 -7.20 2.87
CA SER A 245 14.68 -8.60 3.20
C SER A 245 13.58 -9.55 2.72
N TRP A 246 12.56 -9.02 2.03
CA TRP A 246 11.59 -9.83 1.32
C TRP A 246 12.19 -10.36 0.02
N ARG A 247 11.93 -11.62 -0.27
CA ARG A 247 12.46 -12.35 -1.43
C ARG A 247 11.33 -13.05 -2.16
N ILE A 248 11.49 -13.12 -3.48
CA ILE A 248 10.62 -13.93 -4.33
C ILE A 248 10.96 -15.41 -4.07
N ARG A 249 9.95 -16.24 -3.89
CA ARG A 249 10.06 -17.69 -3.79
C ARG A 249 10.66 -18.24 -5.09
N ASP A 250 11.59 -19.17 -4.96
CA ASP A 250 12.20 -19.80 -6.13
C ASP A 250 11.34 -20.98 -6.60
N TYR A 251 10.52 -20.71 -7.61
CA TYR A 251 9.73 -21.71 -8.32
C TYR A 251 10.48 -22.38 -9.47
N ALA A 252 11.71 -21.95 -9.82
CA ALA A 252 12.45 -22.51 -10.94
C ALA A 252 13.23 -23.77 -10.52
N ASP A 253 13.80 -23.77 -9.31
CA ASP A 253 14.50 -24.92 -8.73
C ASP A 253 13.50 -25.89 -8.04
N PRO A 254 13.35 -27.14 -8.52
CA PRO A 254 12.48 -28.12 -7.87
C PRO A 254 12.95 -28.51 -6.46
N ASP A 255 14.23 -28.29 -6.12
CA ASP A 255 14.79 -28.59 -4.80
C ASP A 255 14.74 -27.37 -3.85
N SER A 256 14.24 -26.21 -4.33
CA SER A 256 14.08 -25.02 -3.51
C SER A 256 13.10 -25.27 -2.35
N PRO A 257 13.46 -24.89 -1.10
CA PRO A 257 12.56 -25.00 0.04
C PRO A 257 11.38 -24.01 -0.04
N THR A 258 11.45 -23.03 -0.93
CA THR A 258 10.40 -22.02 -1.14
C THR A 258 9.54 -22.33 -2.36
N GLY A 259 9.96 -23.24 -3.24
CA GLY A 259 9.19 -23.71 -4.39
C GLY A 259 8.16 -24.79 -4.04
N CYS A 260 7.45 -25.29 -5.06
CA CYS A 260 6.44 -26.36 -4.91
C CYS A 260 6.90 -27.72 -5.45
N GLY A 261 8.21 -27.94 -5.60
CA GLY A 261 8.77 -29.21 -6.08
C GLY A 261 8.61 -29.46 -7.59
N THR A 262 7.81 -28.65 -8.29
CA THR A 262 7.67 -28.67 -9.76
C THR A 262 7.96 -27.28 -10.33
N PRO A 263 8.88 -27.15 -11.30
CA PRO A 263 9.24 -25.85 -11.85
C PRO A 263 8.04 -25.06 -12.40
N GLY A 264 7.91 -23.81 -11.95
CA GLY A 264 6.89 -22.86 -12.38
C GLY A 264 5.47 -23.11 -11.86
N VAL A 265 5.26 -24.07 -10.96
CA VAL A 265 3.93 -24.43 -10.45
C VAL A 265 3.63 -23.77 -9.10
N ARG A 266 2.39 -23.28 -8.94
CA ARG A 266 1.85 -22.63 -7.74
C ARG A 266 0.75 -23.47 -7.07
N ASP A 267 1.05 -24.71 -6.70
CA ASP A 267 0.11 -25.63 -6.03
C ASP A 267 0.43 -25.84 -4.53
N CYS A 268 1.28 -24.97 -3.96
CA CYS A 268 1.63 -24.96 -2.55
C CYS A 268 1.82 -23.53 -2.02
N LEU A 269 1.57 -23.36 -0.72
CA LEU A 269 1.81 -22.13 0.04
C LEU A 269 2.94 -22.38 1.04
N LEU A 270 3.69 -21.34 1.40
CA LEU A 270 4.55 -21.41 2.57
C LEU A 270 3.70 -21.63 3.82
N VAL A 271 4.18 -22.45 4.74
CA VAL A 271 3.53 -22.64 6.05
C VAL A 271 3.55 -21.32 6.82
N ASP A 272 4.67 -20.60 6.73
CA ASP A 272 4.85 -19.26 7.26
C ASP A 272 5.73 -18.44 6.30
N GLN A 273 5.28 -17.25 5.89
CA GLN A 273 6.06 -16.37 5.01
C GLN A 273 7.22 -15.71 5.76
N LEU A 274 7.24 -15.73 7.10
CA LEU A 274 8.32 -15.22 7.93
C LEU A 274 9.34 -16.30 8.32
N ASP A 275 9.01 -17.57 8.10
CA ASP A 275 9.91 -18.70 8.38
C ASP A 275 9.79 -19.78 7.29
N ALA A 276 10.57 -19.61 6.23
CA ALA A 276 10.65 -20.59 5.15
C ALA A 276 11.22 -21.96 5.58
N SER A 277 11.83 -22.08 6.77
CA SER A 277 12.33 -23.37 7.26
C SER A 277 11.21 -24.35 7.62
N LEU A 278 9.99 -23.85 7.82
CA LEU A 278 8.78 -24.65 8.01
C LEU A 278 8.29 -25.29 6.71
N GLY A 279 8.85 -24.91 5.56
CA GLY A 279 8.54 -25.46 4.25
C GLY A 279 7.19 -25.03 3.71
N THR A 280 6.66 -25.84 2.80
CA THR A 280 5.40 -25.56 2.09
C THR A 280 4.33 -26.61 2.40
N THR A 281 3.07 -26.21 2.28
CA THR A 281 1.90 -27.09 2.35
C THR A 281 1.14 -27.03 1.03
N PRO A 282 0.66 -28.18 0.49
CA PRO A 282 -0.19 -28.18 -0.71
C PRO A 282 -1.46 -27.34 -0.51
N THR A 283 -1.96 -26.75 -1.58
CA THR A 283 -3.26 -26.06 -1.61
C THR A 283 -4.16 -26.61 -2.71
N ASP A 284 -5.46 -26.67 -2.46
CA ASP A 284 -6.48 -26.99 -3.46
C ASP A 284 -6.85 -25.79 -4.35
N ARG A 285 -6.38 -24.58 -4.00
CA ARG A 285 -6.57 -23.33 -4.73
C ARG A 285 -5.26 -22.89 -5.39
N ALA A 286 -4.84 -23.68 -6.38
CA ALA A 286 -3.59 -23.44 -7.09
C ALA A 286 -3.62 -22.11 -7.88
N GLY A 287 -2.52 -21.36 -7.77
CA GLY A 287 -2.29 -20.17 -8.56
C GLY A 287 -1.99 -20.53 -10.01
N PRO A 288 -1.94 -19.53 -10.91
CA PRO A 288 -1.48 -19.78 -12.27
C PRO A 288 0.01 -20.14 -12.26
N THR A 289 0.50 -20.85 -13.28
CA THR A 289 1.95 -21.06 -13.41
C THR A 289 2.70 -19.74 -13.56
N THR A 290 4.01 -19.72 -13.30
CA THR A 290 4.87 -18.52 -13.46
C THR A 290 5.04 -18.04 -14.91
N SER A 291 4.37 -18.69 -15.86
CA SER A 291 4.39 -18.36 -17.30
C SER A 291 2.99 -18.10 -17.87
N THR A 292 1.96 -18.15 -17.02
CA THR A 292 0.58 -17.95 -17.45
C THR A 292 0.36 -16.49 -17.82
N ALA A 293 -0.17 -16.27 -19.02
CA ALA A 293 -0.66 -14.96 -19.42
C ALA A 293 -1.88 -14.57 -18.58
N VAL A 294 -1.86 -13.38 -18.01
CA VAL A 294 -2.97 -12.78 -17.26
C VAL A 294 -3.36 -11.44 -17.87
N THR A 295 -4.50 -10.92 -17.45
CA THR A 295 -5.02 -9.65 -17.95
C THR A 295 -5.47 -8.82 -16.76
N SER A 296 -5.00 -7.57 -16.66
CA SER A 296 -5.43 -6.64 -15.61
C SER A 296 -6.89 -6.24 -15.76
N GLN A 297 -7.43 -5.54 -14.77
CA GLN A 297 -8.79 -5.00 -14.83
C GLN A 297 -8.98 -4.01 -15.99
N SER A 298 -7.94 -3.25 -16.34
CA SER A 298 -7.94 -2.37 -17.52
C SER A 298 -7.79 -3.11 -18.86
N GLY A 299 -7.65 -4.43 -18.83
CA GLY A 299 -7.54 -5.26 -20.03
C GLY A 299 -6.14 -5.27 -20.64
N ASN A 300 -5.09 -4.90 -19.90
CA ASN A 300 -3.72 -4.97 -20.37
C ASN A 300 -3.14 -6.38 -20.16
N PRO A 301 -2.36 -6.90 -21.11
CA PRO A 301 -1.77 -8.23 -21.01
C PRO A 301 -0.51 -8.22 -20.14
N PHE A 302 -0.38 -9.26 -19.31
CA PHE A 302 0.79 -9.50 -18.47
C PHE A 302 1.13 -10.99 -18.44
N VAL A 303 2.27 -11.33 -17.85
CA VAL A 303 2.61 -12.70 -17.44
C VAL A 303 2.68 -12.70 -15.92
N ALA A 304 1.99 -13.65 -15.28
CA ALA A 304 2.04 -13.81 -13.83
C ALA A 304 3.36 -14.49 -13.41
N GLU A 305 4.48 -13.83 -13.67
CA GLU A 305 5.82 -14.26 -13.23
C GLU A 305 5.90 -14.38 -11.71
N ALA A 306 6.92 -15.07 -11.19
CA ALA A 306 7.13 -15.12 -9.75
C ALA A 306 7.33 -13.70 -9.20
N GLY A 307 6.62 -13.37 -8.12
CA GLY A 307 6.58 -12.04 -7.54
C GLY A 307 5.31 -11.25 -7.92
N TRP A 308 4.47 -11.78 -8.81
CA TRP A 308 3.18 -11.19 -9.18
C TRP A 308 2.18 -11.18 -8.02
N PHE A 309 2.21 -12.21 -7.18
CA PHE A 309 1.30 -12.34 -6.03
C PHE A 309 2.03 -12.17 -4.70
N MET A 310 1.36 -11.70 -3.66
CA MET A 310 1.89 -11.65 -2.29
C MET A 310 2.42 -13.02 -1.83
N GLN A 311 1.75 -14.11 -2.22
CA GLN A 311 2.10 -15.49 -1.86
C GLN A 311 3.37 -15.99 -2.58
N ASP A 312 3.88 -15.22 -3.54
CA ASP A 312 5.20 -15.45 -4.14
C ASP A 312 6.33 -14.86 -3.30
N TRP A 313 6.06 -14.12 -2.22
CA TRP A 313 7.07 -13.46 -1.39
C TRP A 313 7.25 -14.14 -0.04
N TRP A 314 8.44 -14.00 0.54
CA TRP A 314 8.76 -14.44 1.90
C TRP A 314 9.84 -13.56 2.50
N TYR A 315 9.87 -13.41 3.82
CA TYR A 315 10.89 -12.69 4.53
C TYR A 315 12.07 -13.61 4.84
N ASP A 316 13.26 -13.21 4.41
CA ASP A 316 14.51 -13.94 4.64
C ASP A 316 15.31 -13.27 5.77
N PRO A 317 15.15 -13.74 7.04
CA PRO A 317 15.88 -13.17 8.17
C PRO A 317 17.40 -13.35 8.07
N SER A 318 17.90 -14.24 7.20
CA SER A 318 19.35 -14.44 7.02
C SER A 318 20.05 -13.28 6.33
N LEU A 319 19.27 -12.36 5.74
CA LEU A 319 19.77 -11.16 5.08
C LEU A 319 20.09 -10.01 6.02
N ASP A 320 19.68 -10.12 7.29
CA ASP A 320 20.09 -9.20 8.35
C ASP A 320 21.60 -9.34 8.58
N ASP A 321 22.34 -8.44 7.94
CA ASP A 321 23.79 -8.27 8.14
C ASP A 321 24.09 -7.23 9.22
N SER A 322 23.08 -6.76 9.94
CA SER A 322 23.10 -5.62 10.87
C SER A 322 23.67 -4.34 10.25
N GLY A 323 23.67 -4.26 8.92
CA GLY A 323 24.11 -3.10 8.17
C GLY A 323 23.02 -2.05 8.10
N THR A 324 23.38 -0.79 7.87
CA THR A 324 22.44 0.33 7.79
C THR A 324 21.51 0.30 6.57
N ARG A 325 21.61 -0.74 5.74
CA ARG A 325 20.80 -0.90 4.52
C ARG A 325 19.70 -1.92 4.71
N VAL A 326 19.85 -2.88 5.62
CA VAL A 326 18.90 -3.99 5.71
C VAL A 326 17.63 -3.54 6.40
N LEU A 327 16.50 -3.97 5.85
CA LEU A 327 15.18 -3.72 6.40
C LEU A 327 14.62 -4.99 7.01
N ASP A 328 13.86 -4.85 8.08
CA ASP A 328 13.15 -5.94 8.76
C ASP A 328 11.89 -6.38 7.98
N GLU A 329 11.08 -7.26 8.59
CA GLU A 329 9.83 -7.77 8.03
C GLU A 329 8.77 -6.68 7.79
N HIS A 330 8.84 -5.57 8.53
CA HIS A 330 7.96 -4.41 8.38
C HIS A 330 8.48 -3.42 7.34
N ASN A 331 9.63 -3.71 6.72
CA ASN A 331 10.33 -2.89 5.75
C ASN A 331 10.85 -1.55 6.31
N GLY A 332 11.29 -1.60 7.56
CA GLY A 332 11.96 -0.50 8.24
C GLY A 332 13.21 -0.94 8.98
N HIS A 333 13.82 0.01 9.68
CA HIS A 333 14.95 -0.22 10.58
C HIS A 333 15.07 0.92 11.60
N LEU A 334 15.79 0.67 12.69
CA LEU A 334 16.19 1.70 13.64
C LEU A 334 17.49 2.36 13.16
N GLY A 335 17.42 3.62 12.74
CA GLY A 335 18.58 4.32 12.18
C GLY A 335 18.51 5.84 12.28
N PRO A 336 19.56 6.55 11.88
CA PRO A 336 19.52 8.01 11.73
C PRO A 336 18.49 8.39 10.66
N LEU A 337 17.80 9.51 10.86
CA LEU A 337 16.83 10.05 9.91
C LEU A 337 17.02 11.57 9.79
N PRO A 338 17.13 12.15 8.58
CA PRO A 338 17.46 13.56 8.40
C PRO A 338 16.52 14.50 9.18
N GLY A 339 17.12 15.50 9.85
CA GLY A 339 16.39 16.47 10.68
C GLY A 339 16.20 16.04 12.14
N LEU A 340 16.59 14.83 12.52
CA LEU A 340 16.42 14.28 13.86
C LEU A 340 17.76 13.97 14.52
N ASP A 341 17.88 14.34 15.80
CA ASP A 341 19.12 14.22 16.56
C ASP A 341 19.37 12.80 17.11
N GLU A 342 18.30 12.00 17.25
CA GLU A 342 18.35 10.63 17.78
C GLU A 342 17.83 9.63 16.73
N PRO A 343 18.41 8.41 16.66
CA PRO A 343 17.91 7.35 15.81
C PRO A 343 16.42 7.07 16.06
N ARG A 344 15.68 6.82 14.98
CA ARG A 344 14.27 6.45 15.04
C ARG A 344 13.99 5.32 14.09
N TYR A 345 13.04 4.47 14.50
CA TYR A 345 12.49 3.49 13.60
C TYR A 345 11.77 4.22 12.47
N HIS A 346 12.06 3.83 11.22
CA HIS A 346 11.40 4.36 10.05
C HIS A 346 11.34 3.32 8.94
N TYR A 347 10.28 3.38 8.17
CA TYR A 347 10.10 2.62 6.94
C TYR A 347 10.89 3.25 5.79
N HIS A 348 11.15 2.48 4.75
CA HIS A 348 11.79 2.97 3.54
C HIS A 348 11.00 2.64 2.29
N VAL A 349 10.81 3.61 1.41
CA VAL A 349 10.43 3.33 0.02
C VAL A 349 11.50 2.42 -0.60
N THR A 350 11.17 1.21 -1.04
CA THR A 350 12.22 0.23 -1.40
C THR A 350 12.38 0.10 -2.90
N ARG A 351 13.62 0.34 -3.37
CA ARG A 351 14.01 0.18 -4.77
C ARG A 351 15.36 -0.52 -4.88
N GLU A 352 15.56 -1.26 -5.96
CA GLU A 352 16.84 -1.89 -6.28
C GLU A 352 17.37 -1.44 -7.63
N ARG A 353 18.70 -1.41 -7.76
CA ARG A 353 19.37 -1.12 -9.02
C ARG A 353 19.49 -2.41 -9.82
N ARG A 354 18.88 -2.44 -11.00
CA ARG A 354 19.04 -3.53 -11.99
C ARG A 354 20.40 -3.48 -12.67
N ASP A 355 20.77 -4.58 -13.34
CA ASP A 355 22.03 -4.70 -14.09
C ASP A 355 22.19 -3.64 -15.20
N ASP A 356 21.08 -3.15 -15.76
CA ASP A 356 21.07 -2.08 -16.77
C ASP A 356 21.20 -0.66 -16.18
N GLY A 357 21.33 -0.57 -14.85
CA GLY A 357 21.46 0.68 -14.09
C GLY A 357 20.14 1.34 -13.71
N THR A 358 19.00 0.85 -14.21
CA THR A 358 17.67 1.37 -13.86
C THR A 358 17.28 0.97 -12.44
N MET A 359 16.41 1.78 -11.83
CA MET A 359 15.84 1.47 -10.51
C MET A 359 14.49 0.77 -10.67
N ALA A 360 14.29 -0.30 -9.92
CA ALA A 360 13.07 -1.08 -9.86
C ALA A 360 12.46 -1.00 -8.47
N ASP A 361 11.14 -0.90 -8.37
CA ASP A 361 10.46 -0.94 -7.09
C ASP A 361 10.43 -2.39 -6.57
N VAL A 362 10.68 -2.58 -5.28
CA VAL A 362 10.81 -3.91 -4.65
C VAL A 362 9.82 -4.02 -3.51
N PHE A 363 9.12 -5.15 -3.44
CA PHE A 363 8.19 -5.45 -2.36
C PHE A 363 8.87 -5.35 -0.98
N PRO A 364 8.18 -4.78 0.03
CA PRO A 364 6.78 -4.33 0.07
C PRO A 364 6.60 -2.85 -0.30
N TYR A 365 7.57 -2.26 -1.00
CA TYR A 365 7.54 -0.92 -1.59
C TYR A 365 7.65 0.26 -0.62
N TYR A 366 7.10 0.18 0.60
CA TYR A 366 7.39 1.10 1.70
C TYR A 366 7.09 0.55 3.09
N VAL A 367 5.90 -0.02 3.32
CA VAL A 367 5.51 -0.60 4.62
C VAL A 367 5.18 -2.06 4.36
N GLY A 368 5.65 -2.93 5.24
CA GLY A 368 5.43 -4.36 5.14
C GLY A 368 3.97 -4.80 5.21
N PRO A 369 3.74 -6.12 5.12
CA PRO A 369 2.40 -6.69 5.33
C PRO A 369 1.76 -6.30 6.66
N ALA A 370 2.58 -5.99 7.68
CA ALA A 370 2.14 -5.46 8.96
C ALA A 370 2.93 -4.21 9.36
N TYR A 371 2.30 -3.31 10.11
CA TYR A 371 2.98 -2.19 10.76
C TYR A 371 3.89 -2.68 11.89
N TRP A 372 5.00 -1.98 12.09
CA TRP A 372 5.87 -2.07 13.27
C TRP A 372 5.22 -1.45 14.50
N GLY A 373 4.56 -0.29 14.36
CA GLY A 373 4.00 0.46 15.48
C GLY A 373 2.57 0.07 15.86
N GLU A 374 2.19 0.40 17.09
CA GLU A 374 0.80 0.30 17.57
C GLU A 374 -0.11 1.26 16.80
N LEU A 375 -1.26 0.76 16.34
CA LEU A 375 -2.32 1.61 15.80
C LEU A 375 -3.15 2.20 16.94
N HIS A 376 -3.26 3.52 16.96
CA HIS A 376 -4.13 4.22 17.89
C HIS A 376 -5.58 4.21 17.40
N ASP A 377 -6.56 4.40 18.30
CA ASP A 377 -8.00 4.37 17.96
C ASP A 377 -8.42 5.43 16.91
N ASN A 378 -7.64 6.51 16.79
CA ASN A 378 -7.80 7.59 15.83
C ASN A 378 -6.89 7.45 14.59
N ALA A 379 -6.20 6.32 14.43
CA ALA A 379 -5.33 6.07 13.29
C ALA A 379 -6.13 6.06 11.97
N LEU A 380 -5.47 6.50 10.90
CA LEU A 380 -6.00 6.44 9.55
C LEU A 380 -5.98 4.99 9.05
N THR A 381 -7.08 4.25 9.24
CA THR A 381 -7.25 2.91 8.69
C THR A 381 -8.56 2.82 7.91
N GLY A 382 -8.48 3.00 6.58
CA GLY A 382 -9.60 2.77 5.66
C GLY A 382 -10.59 3.93 5.49
N GLY A 383 -10.61 4.51 4.28
CA GLY A 383 -11.72 5.25 3.65
C GLY A 383 -12.50 6.30 4.46
N VAL A 384 -11.98 7.54 4.50
CA VAL A 384 -12.68 8.83 4.71
C VAL A 384 -13.64 8.92 5.91
N ASP A 385 -13.18 9.67 6.91
CA ASP A 385 -13.93 10.45 7.91
C ASP A 385 -14.40 9.75 9.20
N ARG A 386 -13.68 10.02 10.30
CA ARG A 386 -14.22 9.97 11.66
C ARG A 386 -14.22 11.37 12.29
N SER A 387 -14.83 12.35 11.65
CA SER A 387 -15.18 13.61 12.34
C SER A 387 -16.47 13.43 13.17
N PRO A 388 -16.49 13.77 14.48
CA PRO A 388 -17.66 13.60 15.32
C PRO A 388 -18.64 14.75 15.09
N GLY A 389 -19.56 14.58 14.13
CA GLY A 389 -20.78 15.40 14.05
C GLY A 389 -21.17 15.85 12.66
N GLY A 390 -21.73 14.94 11.86
CA GLY A 390 -22.36 15.30 10.59
C GLY A 390 -23.36 14.23 10.16
N GLY A 391 -24.64 14.41 10.46
CA GLY A 391 -25.70 13.51 10.02
C GLY A 391 -25.95 13.63 8.51
N GLY A 392 -25.19 12.90 7.71
CA GLY A 392 -25.42 12.68 6.29
C GLY A 392 -25.73 11.20 6.05
N ARG A 393 -26.93 10.90 5.56
CA ARG A 393 -27.29 9.54 5.13
C ARG A 393 -26.71 9.31 3.75
N ASP A 394 -25.62 8.57 3.64
CA ASP A 394 -25.20 7.96 2.38
C ASP A 394 -24.85 6.50 2.61
N ARG A 395 -25.46 5.67 1.76
CA ARG A 395 -25.45 4.21 1.84
C ARG A 395 -24.33 3.72 0.92
N PRO A 396 -23.39 2.86 1.38
CA PRO A 396 -22.34 2.34 0.51
C PRO A 396 -22.92 1.41 -0.57
N PRO A 397 -22.24 1.23 -1.72
CA PRO A 397 -22.52 0.12 -2.63
C PRO A 397 -22.29 -1.22 -1.90
N PRO A 398 -23.07 -2.27 -2.19
CA PRO A 398 -22.98 -3.52 -1.46
C PRO A 398 -21.73 -4.30 -1.86
N GLY A 399 -20.84 -4.60 -0.90
CA GLY A 399 -19.73 -5.53 -1.09
C GLY A 399 -18.38 -5.13 -0.49
N ALA A 400 -18.31 -4.13 0.37
CA ALA A 400 -17.09 -3.77 1.08
C ALA A 400 -17.38 -3.74 2.59
N ASP A 401 -17.42 -4.92 3.21
CA ASP A 401 -17.34 -5.06 4.67
C ASP A 401 -16.08 -5.89 4.98
N ASP A 402 -15.40 -5.48 6.05
CA ASP A 402 -14.08 -5.88 6.50
C ASP A 402 -13.88 -7.41 6.58
N ASP A 403 -13.20 -7.96 5.57
CA ASP A 403 -12.70 -9.33 5.56
C ASP A 403 -11.26 -9.32 5.04
N MET A 404 -10.30 -9.04 5.93
CA MET A 404 -8.92 -9.51 5.78
C MET A 404 -8.40 -10.00 7.14
N PRO A 405 -7.75 -11.18 7.18
CA PRO A 405 -7.30 -11.78 8.43
C PRO A 405 -6.00 -11.11 8.91
N ALA A 406 -5.97 -10.74 10.20
CA ALA A 406 -4.72 -10.65 10.93
C ALA A 406 -4.21 -12.08 11.22
N PRO A 407 -2.90 -12.36 11.10
CA PRO A 407 -2.34 -13.65 11.47
C PRO A 407 -2.36 -13.79 13.00
N ASN A 408 -2.65 -15.01 13.47
CA ASN A 408 -2.51 -15.52 14.84
C ASN A 408 -3.75 -15.44 15.75
N GLY A 409 -4.81 -16.15 15.36
CA GLY A 409 -5.81 -16.72 16.26
C GLY A 409 -6.06 -18.19 15.90
N ASN A 410 -5.20 -19.10 16.38
CA ASN A 410 -5.13 -20.49 15.90
C ASN A 410 -6.40 -21.30 16.29
N ILE A 411 -7.23 -21.66 15.30
CA ILE A 411 -8.42 -22.51 15.46
C ILE A 411 -8.07 -23.82 16.17
N GLU A 412 -6.86 -24.32 15.97
CA GLU A 412 -6.35 -25.53 16.60
C GLU A 412 -6.18 -25.35 18.12
N ALA A 413 -5.73 -24.18 18.57
CA ALA A 413 -5.60 -23.86 19.99
C ALA A 413 -6.96 -23.63 20.66
N ALA A 414 -7.92 -23.06 19.93
CA ALA A 414 -9.30 -22.92 20.39
C ALA A 414 -9.98 -24.30 20.49
N ALA A 415 -9.76 -25.18 19.52
CA ALA A 415 -10.30 -26.54 19.50
C ALA A 415 -9.74 -27.40 20.64
N GLU A 416 -8.44 -27.29 20.93
CA GLU A 416 -7.80 -27.97 22.05
C GLU A 416 -8.42 -27.56 23.40
N GLN A 417 -8.63 -26.26 23.61
CA GLN A 417 -9.26 -25.75 24.83
C GLN A 417 -10.73 -26.16 24.99
N LEU A 418 -11.44 -26.34 23.87
CA LEU A 418 -12.82 -26.83 23.84
C LEU A 418 -12.92 -28.37 23.94
N GLY A 419 -11.80 -29.09 23.85
CA GLY A 419 -11.77 -30.55 23.84
C GLY A 419 -12.40 -31.17 22.58
N VAL A 420 -12.37 -30.46 21.45
CA VAL A 420 -12.92 -30.88 20.16
C VAL A 420 -11.81 -30.90 19.08
N THR A 421 -12.08 -31.48 17.91
CA THR A 421 -11.14 -31.39 16.78
C THR A 421 -11.25 -30.03 16.09
N ALA A 422 -10.18 -29.56 15.46
CA ALA A 422 -10.19 -28.32 14.69
C ALA A 422 -11.26 -28.33 13.59
N ASP A 423 -11.49 -29.49 12.95
CA ASP A 423 -12.54 -29.65 11.95
C ASP A 423 -13.95 -29.58 12.55
N ALA A 424 -14.16 -30.14 13.75
CA ALA A 424 -15.44 -30.02 14.44
C ALA A 424 -15.72 -28.56 14.85
N LEU A 425 -14.69 -27.81 15.23
CA LEU A 425 -14.81 -26.38 15.49
C LEU A 425 -15.11 -25.59 14.21
N ARG A 426 -14.44 -25.87 13.09
CA ARG A 426 -14.71 -25.24 11.78
C ARG A 426 -16.11 -25.53 11.27
N ASP A 427 -16.54 -26.78 11.35
CA ASP A 427 -17.87 -27.21 10.92
C ASP A 427 -18.97 -26.56 11.79
N ALA A 428 -18.73 -26.41 13.09
CA ALA A 428 -19.64 -25.75 14.00
C ALA A 428 -19.72 -24.23 13.75
N LEU A 429 -18.58 -23.58 13.45
CA LEU A 429 -18.53 -22.15 13.14
C LEU A 429 -19.22 -21.81 11.81
N GLY A 430 -19.21 -22.75 10.86
CA GLY A 430 -19.83 -22.57 9.55
C GLY A 430 -19.05 -21.61 8.65
N PRO A 431 -19.57 -21.29 7.46
CA PRO A 431 -18.93 -20.36 6.54
C PRO A 431 -18.85 -18.94 7.17
N PRO A 432 -17.84 -18.13 6.83
CA PRO A 432 -17.76 -16.75 7.30
C PRO A 432 -18.97 -15.90 6.83
N PRO A 433 -19.48 -14.98 7.67
CA PRO A 433 -19.12 -14.78 9.07
C PRO A 433 -19.68 -15.90 9.96
N PRO A 434 -18.92 -16.38 10.96
CA PRO A 434 -19.33 -17.54 11.76
C PRO A 434 -20.56 -17.26 12.63
N ASP A 435 -21.46 -18.23 12.74
CA ASP A 435 -22.60 -18.13 13.65
C ASP A 435 -22.25 -18.68 15.04
N LEU A 436 -21.64 -17.83 15.88
CA LEU A 436 -21.22 -18.22 17.23
C LEU A 436 -22.37 -18.76 18.11
N GLY A 437 -23.62 -18.36 17.84
CA GLY A 437 -24.79 -18.84 18.58
C GLY A 437 -25.08 -20.31 18.26
N LEU A 438 -25.13 -20.62 16.97
CA LEU A 438 -25.32 -21.99 16.48
C LEU A 438 -24.10 -22.87 16.80
N ALA A 439 -22.89 -22.34 16.65
CA ALA A 439 -21.65 -23.04 16.98
C ALA A 439 -21.59 -23.43 18.46
N ALA A 440 -21.97 -22.51 19.36
CA ALA A 440 -22.03 -22.79 20.80
C ALA A 440 -23.07 -23.86 21.16
N GLU A 441 -24.21 -23.90 20.45
CA GLU A 441 -25.23 -24.95 20.61
C GLU A 441 -24.73 -26.31 20.12
N ILE A 442 -24.07 -26.36 18.95
CA ILE A 442 -23.48 -27.58 18.37
C ILE A 442 -22.38 -28.14 19.28
N LEU A 443 -21.53 -27.28 19.84
CA LEU A 443 -20.38 -27.64 20.67
C LEU A 443 -20.73 -27.84 22.15
N GLY A 444 -21.96 -27.48 22.57
CA GLY A 444 -22.40 -27.60 23.97
C GLY A 444 -21.69 -26.66 24.94
N VAL A 445 -21.24 -25.49 24.48
CA VAL A 445 -20.53 -24.47 25.28
C VAL A 445 -21.31 -23.16 25.32
N THR A 446 -20.86 -22.18 26.12
CA THR A 446 -21.46 -20.84 26.11
C THR A 446 -20.86 -19.99 24.99
N VAL A 447 -21.66 -19.08 24.42
CA VAL A 447 -21.20 -18.13 23.39
C VAL A 447 -20.04 -17.26 23.89
N ASP A 448 -20.06 -16.84 25.16
CA ASP A 448 -18.98 -16.04 25.73
C ASP A 448 -17.67 -16.84 25.90
N HIS A 449 -17.77 -18.13 26.24
CA HIS A 449 -16.60 -19.00 26.28
C HIS A 449 -16.03 -19.24 24.88
N LEU A 450 -16.89 -19.54 23.90
CA LEU A 450 -16.48 -19.69 22.50
C LEU A 450 -15.85 -18.40 21.94
N ARG A 451 -16.42 -17.23 22.25
CA ARG A 451 -15.90 -15.91 21.88
C ARG A 451 -14.56 -15.59 22.57
N SER A 452 -14.34 -16.07 23.80
CA SER A 452 -13.05 -15.87 24.50
C SER A 452 -11.89 -16.68 23.90
N LEU A 453 -12.20 -17.69 23.08
CA LEU A 453 -11.23 -18.59 22.47
C LEU A 453 -10.98 -18.29 20.99
N LEU A 454 -11.84 -17.48 20.36
CA LEU A 454 -11.77 -17.12 18.96
C LEU A 454 -11.43 -15.64 18.82
N PRO A 455 -10.76 -15.23 17.72
CA PRO A 455 -10.52 -13.81 17.47
C PRO A 455 -11.86 -13.05 17.45
N PRO A 456 -11.88 -11.78 17.88
CA PRO A 456 -13.11 -11.05 18.10
C PRO A 456 -13.95 -10.97 16.81
N THR A 457 -15.18 -11.47 16.86
CA THR A 457 -16.18 -11.23 15.80
C THR A 457 -16.65 -9.78 15.88
N PRO A 458 -16.72 -9.02 14.76
CA PRO A 458 -17.28 -7.68 14.77
C PRO A 458 -18.74 -7.69 15.25
N PRO A 459 -19.22 -6.61 15.91
CA PRO A 459 -20.55 -6.56 16.47
C PRO A 459 -21.62 -6.66 15.37
N ARG A 460 -22.70 -7.43 15.64
CA ARG A 460 -23.87 -7.45 14.76
C ARG A 460 -24.57 -6.07 14.77
N PRO A 461 -25.13 -5.61 13.63
CA PRO A 461 -25.78 -4.31 13.50
C PRO A 461 -26.99 -4.11 14.44
#